data_AF-A0A959T7C5-F1
#
_entry.id   AF-A0A959T7C5-F1
#
_cell.length_a   1.000
_cell.length_b   1.000
_cell.length_c   1.000
_cell.angle_alpha   90.00
_cell.angle_beta   90.00
_cell.angle_gamma   90.00
#
_symmetry.space_group_name_H-M   'P 1'
#
loop_
_entity.id
_entity.type
_entity.pdbx_description
1 polymer ?
#
loop_
_entity_poly.entity_id
_entity_poly.type
_entity_poly.pdbx_seq_one_letter_code
_entity_poly.pdbx_strand_id
1 'polypeptide(L)'
;MIVTNGSRLSDAYLGTLRLHLDWIALSIDSLDDATNQAIGRAEPSRGVMAPEGYRALVDRVKAHGFRLKVNTVVNRLNRKEDLSAFITYARPERWKLLQALPILGQNDTHIDSLTVTEAEFEAFVERHATLEAITRIVPEINAQIRGSYVMVDPAGRFFENSEGTHRYSLPILEVGAHIAMQQMCYDERKFEDRGGLWGWKEEVDEKRIVAELAEQGVSMLPRTPYERFRGKVDSLGTTILRTEVRVRPESKAMVTSPRSLDLHTDHHAARYIAWYCHRQSEQGGESLLLDARTAFDQLAPEHRDRLFTLELHEHKVFPEDPGSWPFVMYDQGKLRFYFSFWLTNPSDRDDPAFQAFQQALADTPRIELKLRPGDALIIDNHRMLHGRKAIGADGDRYLERFWIK
;
A
#
# COMPACT_ATOMS: atom_id res chain seq x y z
N MET A 1 -0.06 -5.97 8.73
CA MET A 1 0.53 -6.97 9.65
C MET A 1 -0.53 -7.51 10.59
N ILE A 2 -0.46 -8.78 10.97
CA ILE A 2 -1.16 -9.32 12.15
C ILE A 2 -0.17 -9.92 13.15
N VAL A 3 -0.55 -9.96 14.43
CA VAL A 3 0.14 -10.73 15.48
C VAL A 3 -0.77 -11.88 15.88
N THR A 4 -0.25 -13.11 15.92
CA THR A 4 -1.07 -14.30 16.14
C THR A 4 -0.28 -15.45 16.77
N ASN A 5 -0.97 -16.34 17.48
CA ASN A 5 -0.42 -17.61 17.94
C ASN A 5 -0.32 -18.66 16.82
N GLY A 6 -0.89 -18.38 15.64
CA GLY A 6 -0.76 -19.19 14.45
C GLY A 6 -1.68 -20.42 14.34
N SER A 7 -2.41 -20.80 15.40
CA SER A 7 -3.15 -22.07 15.42
C SER A 7 -4.26 -22.18 14.36
N ARG A 8 -4.74 -21.04 13.84
CA ARG A 8 -5.81 -20.95 12.84
C ARG A 8 -5.36 -20.49 11.46
N LEU A 9 -4.05 -20.35 11.22
CA LEU A 9 -3.51 -19.91 9.92
C LEU A 9 -3.45 -21.09 8.93
N SER A 10 -4.57 -21.47 8.33
CA SER A 10 -4.60 -22.44 7.23
C SER A 10 -4.10 -21.83 5.91
N ASP A 11 -3.73 -22.67 4.94
CA ASP A 11 -3.34 -22.21 3.60
C ASP A 11 -4.44 -21.40 2.92
N ALA A 12 -5.69 -21.86 3.01
CA ALA A 12 -6.82 -21.14 2.45
C ALA A 12 -6.97 -19.74 3.06
N TYR A 13 -6.81 -19.62 4.38
CA TYR A 13 -6.93 -18.33 5.06
C TYR A 13 -5.75 -17.41 4.77
N LEU A 14 -4.53 -17.93 4.69
CA LEU A 14 -3.37 -17.15 4.28
C LEU A 14 -3.52 -16.61 2.85
N GLY A 15 -4.11 -17.40 1.95
CA GLY A 15 -4.43 -16.97 0.59
C GLY A 15 -5.34 -15.74 0.54
N THR A 16 -6.32 -15.61 1.43
CA THR A 16 -7.20 -14.43 1.47
C THR A 16 -6.54 -13.19 2.04
N LEU A 17 -5.46 -13.35 2.82
CA LEU A 17 -4.77 -12.24 3.48
C LEU A 17 -3.65 -11.62 2.63
N ARG A 18 -3.21 -12.30 1.57
CA ARG A 18 -2.01 -11.94 0.80
C ARG A 18 -2.06 -10.52 0.20
N LEU A 19 -3.24 -10.05 -0.19
CA LEU A 19 -3.42 -8.71 -0.76
C LEU A 19 -3.55 -7.60 0.30
N HIS A 20 -3.63 -7.97 1.58
CA HIS A 20 -3.98 -7.05 2.67
C HIS A 20 -2.91 -6.93 3.75
N LEU A 21 -2.03 -7.94 3.87
CA LEU A 21 -1.02 -7.99 4.93
C LEU A 21 0.38 -8.18 4.34
N ASP A 22 1.33 -7.36 4.81
CA ASP A 22 2.73 -7.52 4.44
C ASP A 22 3.46 -8.52 5.36
N TRP A 23 3.04 -8.56 6.64
CA TRP A 23 3.73 -9.28 7.72
C TRP A 23 2.81 -10.17 8.52
N ILE A 24 3.35 -11.32 8.93
CA ILE A 24 2.78 -12.16 9.98
C ILE A 24 3.79 -12.24 11.13
N ALA A 25 3.37 -11.77 12.29
CA ALA A 25 4.12 -11.90 13.53
C ALA A 25 3.59 -13.11 14.31
N LEU A 26 4.42 -14.15 14.42
CA LEU A 26 4.10 -15.34 15.20
C LEU A 26 4.58 -15.14 16.64
N SER A 27 3.66 -15.25 17.60
CA SER A 27 4.04 -15.37 19.00
C SER A 27 4.57 -16.78 19.23
N ILE A 28 5.80 -16.94 19.74
CA ILE A 28 6.45 -18.23 20.05
C ILE A 28 7.33 -18.02 21.29
N ASP A 29 6.93 -18.61 22.42
CA ASP A 29 7.61 -18.38 23.71
C ASP A 29 8.52 -19.54 24.10
N SER A 30 8.22 -20.74 23.66
CA SER A 30 9.02 -21.94 23.89
C SER A 30 8.79 -22.96 22.77
N LEU A 31 9.75 -23.87 22.61
CA LEU A 31 9.63 -25.07 21.78
C LEU A 31 9.56 -26.34 22.65
N ASP A 32 9.52 -26.20 23.97
CA ASP A 32 9.28 -27.31 24.88
C ASP A 32 7.78 -27.38 25.21
N ASP A 33 7.20 -28.56 25.03
CA ASP A 33 5.77 -28.76 25.23
C ASP A 33 5.35 -28.55 26.69
N ALA A 34 6.19 -28.97 27.64
CA ALA A 34 5.91 -28.82 29.07
C ALA A 34 6.03 -27.34 29.50
N THR A 35 7.03 -26.61 28.99
CA THR A 35 7.14 -25.17 29.21
C THR A 35 5.94 -24.43 28.63
N ASN A 36 5.54 -24.71 27.39
CA ASN A 36 4.36 -24.07 26.78
C ASN A 36 3.07 -24.41 27.54
N GLN A 37 2.90 -25.66 27.98
CA GLN A 37 1.78 -26.07 28.81
C GLN A 37 1.75 -25.29 30.14
N ALA A 38 2.91 -25.14 30.80
CA ALA A 38 3.04 -24.41 32.06
C ALA A 38 2.86 -22.89 31.93
N ILE A 39 3.25 -22.30 30.79
CA ILE A 39 2.96 -20.89 30.46
C ILE A 39 1.45 -20.69 30.18
N GLY A 40 0.74 -21.74 29.77
CA GLY A 40 -0.67 -21.67 29.36
C GLY A 40 -0.86 -21.49 27.85
N ARG A 41 0.15 -21.82 27.04
CA ARG A 41 0.13 -21.79 25.57
C ARG A 41 -0.42 -23.07 24.96
N ALA A 42 -1.62 -23.45 25.40
CA ALA A 42 -2.36 -24.59 24.88
C ALA A 42 -3.77 -24.14 24.48
N GLU A 43 -4.25 -24.58 23.32
CA GLU A 43 -5.66 -24.40 22.97
C GLU A 43 -6.47 -25.54 23.62
N PRO A 44 -7.60 -25.26 24.30
CA PRO A 44 -8.37 -26.31 24.98
C PRO A 44 -8.75 -27.50 24.10
N SER A 45 -8.91 -27.29 22.79
CA SER A 45 -9.27 -28.33 21.81
C SER A 45 -8.10 -28.95 21.05
N ARG A 46 -6.90 -28.35 21.10
CA ARG A 46 -5.75 -28.79 20.29
C ARG A 46 -4.47 -29.06 21.09
N GLY A 47 -4.45 -28.71 22.38
CA GLY A 47 -3.27 -28.81 23.21
C GLY A 47 -2.19 -27.79 22.82
N VAL A 48 -0.94 -28.14 23.15
CA VAL A 48 0.26 -27.37 22.80
C VAL A 48 0.65 -27.62 21.34
N MET A 49 1.19 -26.59 20.68
CA MET A 49 1.78 -26.75 19.34
C MET A 49 3.20 -27.29 19.47
N ALA A 50 3.42 -28.50 18.97
CA ALA A 50 4.74 -29.12 18.91
C ALA A 50 5.73 -28.33 18.04
N PRO A 51 7.05 -28.48 18.24
CA PRO A 51 8.10 -27.78 17.46
C PRO A 51 7.97 -27.92 15.94
N GLU A 52 7.61 -29.09 15.46
CA GLU A 52 7.41 -29.38 14.03
C GLU A 52 6.22 -28.58 13.49
N GLY A 53 5.19 -28.36 14.31
CA GLY A 53 4.05 -27.52 14.01
C GLY A 53 4.46 -26.06 13.79
N TYR A 54 5.35 -25.53 14.64
CA TYR A 54 5.90 -24.18 14.45
C TYR A 54 6.73 -24.07 13.18
N ARG A 55 7.54 -25.08 12.84
CA ARG A 55 8.31 -25.11 11.58
C ARG A 55 7.40 -25.12 10.36
N ALA A 56 6.41 -26.00 10.35
CA ALA A 56 5.42 -26.07 9.27
C ALA A 56 4.62 -24.77 9.13
N LEU A 57 4.30 -24.10 10.25
CA LEU A 57 3.64 -22.80 10.24
C LEU A 57 4.53 -21.71 9.62
N VAL A 58 5.82 -21.69 9.97
CA VAL A 58 6.80 -20.76 9.37
C VAL A 58 6.91 -20.98 7.86
N ASP A 59 7.02 -22.24 7.42
CA ASP A 59 7.10 -22.57 6.00
C ASP A 59 5.85 -22.12 5.26
N ARG A 60 4.68 -22.35 5.85
CA ARG A 60 3.40 -21.91 5.28
C ARG A 60 3.33 -20.40 5.13
N VAL A 61 3.67 -19.65 6.18
CA VAL A 61 3.71 -18.17 6.15
C VAL A 61 4.62 -17.68 5.03
N LYS A 62 5.82 -18.25 4.90
CA LYS A 62 6.79 -17.86 3.88
C LYS A 62 6.37 -18.27 2.46
N ALA A 63 5.80 -19.45 2.28
CA ALA A 63 5.32 -19.93 0.98
C ALA A 63 4.23 -19.02 0.40
N HIS A 64 3.41 -18.41 1.25
CA HIS A 64 2.42 -17.41 0.84
C HIS A 64 2.99 -16.01 0.58
N GLY A 65 4.30 -15.83 0.79
CA GLY A 65 5.02 -14.58 0.49
C GLY A 65 4.94 -13.52 1.58
N PHE A 66 4.51 -13.89 2.79
CA PHE A 66 4.48 -12.95 3.92
C PHE A 66 5.87 -12.79 4.53
N ARG A 67 6.17 -11.56 4.95
CA ARG A 67 7.33 -11.24 5.77
C ARG A 67 7.12 -11.80 7.19
N LEU A 68 8.13 -12.45 7.74
CA LEU A 68 8.03 -13.13 9.03
C LEU A 68 8.62 -12.27 10.15
N LYS A 69 7.84 -12.12 11.22
CA LYS A 69 8.30 -11.63 12.52
C LYS A 69 8.03 -12.69 13.59
N VAL A 70 8.90 -12.79 14.59
CA VAL A 70 8.66 -13.60 15.78
C VAL A 70 8.59 -12.69 17.00
N ASN A 71 7.66 -12.95 17.90
CA ASN A 71 7.61 -12.34 19.23
C ASN A 71 7.76 -13.44 20.28
N THR A 72 8.62 -13.21 21.27
CA THR A 72 8.86 -14.11 22.40
C THR A 72 8.74 -13.33 23.69
N VAL A 73 7.82 -13.74 24.57
CA VAL A 73 7.73 -13.24 25.95
C VAL A 73 8.65 -14.07 26.82
N VAL A 74 9.77 -13.46 27.22
CA VAL A 74 10.74 -14.06 28.13
C VAL A 74 10.20 -13.95 29.55
N ASN A 75 10.04 -15.10 30.18
CA ASN A 75 9.44 -15.29 31.48
C ASN A 75 10.24 -16.32 32.28
N ARG A 76 9.85 -16.53 33.54
CA ARG A 76 10.61 -17.36 34.48
C ARG A 76 10.82 -18.81 34.01
N LEU A 77 9.91 -19.33 33.20
CA LEU A 77 9.91 -20.72 32.73
C LEU A 77 10.80 -20.92 31.50
N ASN A 78 10.91 -19.93 30.61
CA ASN A 78 11.70 -20.04 29.37
C ASN A 78 13.02 -19.25 29.37
N ARG A 79 13.33 -18.43 30.38
CA ARG A 79 14.53 -17.57 30.42
C ARG A 79 15.88 -18.28 30.24
N LYS A 80 15.92 -19.60 30.44
CA LYS A 80 17.12 -20.44 30.27
C LYS A 80 17.15 -21.21 28.94
N GLU A 81 16.09 -21.14 28.15
CA GLU A 81 16.02 -21.83 26.86
C GLU A 81 16.97 -21.18 25.84
N ASP A 82 17.34 -22.00 24.85
CA ASP A 82 18.08 -21.59 23.66
C ASP A 82 17.21 -21.87 22.42
N LEU A 83 16.78 -20.80 21.76
CA LEU A 83 15.95 -20.83 20.56
C LEU A 83 16.78 -20.65 19.27
N SER A 84 18.11 -20.65 19.36
CA SER A 84 19.02 -20.34 18.25
C SER A 84 18.81 -21.22 17.04
N ALA A 85 18.65 -22.54 17.24
CA ALA A 85 18.42 -23.48 16.15
C ALA A 85 17.11 -23.18 15.39
N PHE A 86 16.06 -22.81 16.11
CA PHE A 86 14.78 -22.48 15.50
C PHE A 86 14.79 -21.12 14.83
N ILE A 87 15.38 -20.10 15.44
CA ILE A 87 15.49 -18.77 14.82
C ILE A 87 16.39 -18.81 13.58
N THR A 88 17.45 -19.62 13.60
CA THR A 88 18.32 -19.86 12.43
C THR A 88 17.57 -20.49 11.27
N TYR A 89 16.66 -21.41 11.57
CA TYR A 89 15.75 -22.00 10.59
C TYR A 89 14.71 -20.99 10.11
N ALA A 90 14.01 -20.38 11.06
CA ALA A 90 12.84 -19.56 10.79
C ALA A 90 13.22 -18.25 10.11
N ARG A 91 14.43 -17.73 10.29
CA ARG A 91 14.95 -16.48 9.72
C ARG A 91 13.87 -15.39 9.67
N PRO A 92 13.27 -15.02 10.82
CA PRO A 92 12.40 -13.85 10.84
C PRO A 92 13.24 -12.62 10.48
N GLU A 93 12.63 -11.63 9.83
CA GLU A 93 13.33 -10.37 9.60
C GLU A 93 13.46 -9.56 10.89
N ARG A 94 12.58 -9.84 11.86
CA ARG A 94 12.59 -9.20 13.18
C ARG A 94 12.17 -10.20 14.25
N TRP A 95 12.94 -10.26 15.34
CA TRP A 95 12.62 -11.04 16.52
C TRP A 95 12.49 -10.11 17.73
N LYS A 96 11.26 -9.93 18.22
CA LYS A 96 10.99 -9.14 19.44
C LYS A 96 11.12 -10.04 20.66
N LEU A 97 11.98 -9.66 21.58
CA LEU A 97 12.12 -10.25 22.90
C LEU A 97 11.43 -9.31 23.89
N LEU A 98 10.39 -9.77 24.55
CA LEU A 98 9.58 -8.97 25.46
C LEU A 98 9.78 -9.51 26.88
N GLN A 99 10.17 -8.66 27.82
CA GLN A 99 10.15 -9.04 29.23
C GLN A 99 8.69 -9.28 29.67
N ALA A 100 8.43 -10.33 30.44
CA ALA A 100 7.11 -10.56 31.03
C ALA A 100 6.67 -9.34 31.86
N LEU A 101 5.54 -8.74 31.46
CA LEU A 101 5.05 -7.45 31.96
C LEU A 101 3.84 -7.62 32.88
N PRO A 102 3.96 -7.24 34.17
CA PRO A 102 2.80 -7.07 35.05
C PRO A 102 1.96 -5.86 34.69
N ILE A 103 0.67 -6.10 34.50
CA ILE A 103 -0.36 -5.08 34.31
C ILE A 103 -1.50 -5.34 35.29
N LEU A 104 -1.70 -4.38 36.19
CA LEU A 104 -2.74 -4.44 37.21
C LEU A 104 -4.13 -4.59 36.58
N GLY A 105 -4.92 -5.52 37.09
CA GLY A 105 -6.28 -5.82 36.63
C GLY A 105 -6.35 -6.66 35.35
N GLN A 106 -5.19 -7.13 34.83
CA GLN A 106 -5.14 -7.96 33.62
C GLN A 106 -4.56 -9.34 33.88
N ASN A 107 -3.43 -9.42 34.59
CA ASN A 107 -2.72 -10.69 34.80
C ASN A 107 -2.33 -10.97 36.26
N ASP A 108 -2.92 -10.23 37.21
CA ASP A 108 -2.63 -10.25 38.64
C ASP A 108 -2.52 -11.66 39.25
N THR A 109 -3.43 -12.56 38.86
CA THR A 109 -3.57 -13.87 39.51
C THR A 109 -2.32 -14.75 39.37
N HIS A 110 -1.60 -14.65 38.26
CA HIS A 110 -0.52 -15.60 37.93
C HIS A 110 0.79 -14.95 37.48
N ILE A 111 0.81 -13.63 37.24
CA ILE A 111 1.97 -12.96 36.65
C ILE A 111 3.23 -13.03 37.51
N ASP A 112 3.12 -12.99 38.84
CA ASP A 112 4.26 -13.14 39.75
C ASP A 112 5.01 -14.45 39.56
N SER A 113 4.32 -15.48 39.07
CA SER A 113 4.94 -16.76 38.77
C SER A 113 5.75 -16.77 37.46
N LEU A 114 5.63 -15.73 36.64
CA LEU A 114 6.21 -15.63 35.31
C LEU A 114 7.20 -14.46 35.18
N THR A 115 7.20 -13.49 36.09
CA THR A 115 8.12 -12.35 36.04
C THR A 115 9.58 -12.77 36.13
N VAL A 116 10.43 -11.98 35.46
CA VAL A 116 11.89 -12.09 35.49
C VAL A 116 12.49 -10.71 35.77
N THR A 117 13.63 -10.69 36.44
CA THR A 117 14.42 -9.47 36.61
C THR A 117 15.02 -9.02 35.27
N GLU A 118 15.41 -7.76 35.17
CA GLU A 118 16.09 -7.24 33.97
C GLU A 118 17.39 -7.98 33.68
N ALA A 119 18.17 -8.35 34.70
CA ALA A 119 19.40 -9.12 34.53
C ALA A 119 19.12 -10.54 33.98
N GLU A 120 18.05 -11.17 34.40
CA GLU A 120 17.64 -12.49 33.89
C GLU A 120 17.13 -12.41 32.45
N PHE A 121 16.47 -11.31 32.09
CA PHE A 121 16.06 -11.01 30.72
C PHE A 121 17.29 -10.74 29.82
N GLU A 122 18.22 -9.90 30.28
CA GLU A 122 19.45 -9.58 29.54
C GLU A 122 20.29 -10.84 29.28
N ALA A 123 20.39 -11.74 30.26
CA ALA A 123 21.07 -13.02 30.08
C ALA A 123 20.42 -13.91 29.00
N PHE A 124 19.12 -13.76 28.74
CA PHE A 124 18.46 -14.41 27.59
C PHE A 124 18.83 -13.72 26.27
N VAL A 125 18.86 -12.38 26.25
CA VAL A 125 19.25 -11.60 25.06
C VAL A 125 20.70 -11.91 24.66
N GLU A 126 21.64 -11.84 25.59
CA GLU A 126 23.07 -12.10 25.37
C GLU A 126 23.33 -13.50 24.81
N ARG A 127 22.62 -14.51 25.33
CA ARG A 127 22.72 -15.91 24.85
C ARG A 127 22.45 -16.03 23.36
N HIS A 128 21.57 -15.18 22.83
CA HIS A 128 21.13 -15.21 21.44
C HIS A 128 21.74 -14.08 20.58
N ALA A 129 22.64 -13.27 21.14
CA ALA A 129 23.18 -12.08 20.47
C ALA A 129 23.88 -12.40 19.14
N THR A 130 24.46 -13.60 19.00
CA THR A 130 25.10 -14.05 17.75
C THR A 130 24.13 -14.15 16.56
N LEU A 131 22.83 -14.22 16.81
CA LEU A 131 21.80 -14.28 15.77
C LEU A 131 21.47 -12.92 15.14
N GLU A 132 22.02 -11.81 15.65
CA GLU A 132 21.95 -10.50 14.99
C GLU A 132 22.52 -10.54 13.56
N ALA A 133 23.40 -11.51 13.27
CA ALA A 133 23.91 -11.75 11.92
C ALA A 133 22.82 -12.22 10.91
N ILE A 134 21.66 -12.68 11.38
CA ILE A 134 20.61 -13.29 10.52
C ILE A 134 19.19 -12.77 10.77
N THR A 135 18.94 -12.13 11.91
CA THR A 135 17.65 -11.48 12.24
C THR A 135 17.91 -10.24 13.08
N ARG A 136 17.11 -9.19 12.91
CA ARG A 136 17.16 -8.04 13.82
C ARG A 136 16.54 -8.42 15.16
N ILE A 137 17.34 -8.48 16.22
CA ILE A 137 16.84 -8.73 17.58
C ILE A 137 16.39 -7.38 18.17
N VAL A 138 15.22 -7.38 18.80
CA VAL A 138 14.68 -6.17 19.46
C VAL A 138 14.23 -6.54 20.86
N PRO A 139 15.12 -6.35 21.87
CA PRO A 139 14.74 -6.49 23.26
C PRO A 139 13.87 -5.30 23.71
N GLU A 140 12.83 -5.59 24.49
CA GLU A 140 12.01 -4.59 25.18
C GLU A 140 11.83 -4.97 26.64
N ILE A 141 12.43 -4.18 27.53
CA ILE A 141 12.18 -4.28 28.97
C ILE A 141 10.87 -3.59 29.34
N ASN A 142 10.35 -3.87 30.53
CA ASN A 142 9.07 -3.35 31.01
C ASN A 142 8.98 -1.81 30.94
N ALA A 143 10.08 -1.09 31.23
CA ALA A 143 10.14 0.37 31.18
C ALA A 143 9.96 0.95 29.75
N GLN A 144 10.37 0.20 28.73
CA GLN A 144 10.26 0.56 27.31
C GLN A 144 8.87 0.22 26.73
N ILE A 145 8.20 -0.82 27.24
CA ILE A 145 6.86 -1.23 26.77
C ILE A 145 5.77 -0.28 27.28
N ARG A 146 5.87 0.20 28.53
CA ARG A 146 4.84 1.05 29.14
C ARG A 146 4.75 2.42 28.45
N GLY A 147 3.54 2.76 27.98
CA GLY A 147 3.21 4.04 27.35
C GLY A 147 3.70 4.20 25.90
N SER A 148 4.31 3.16 25.29
CA SER A 148 4.94 3.25 23.96
C SER A 148 4.13 2.59 22.84
N TYR A 149 2.90 2.18 23.13
CA TYR A 149 1.97 1.57 22.18
C TYR A 149 0.65 2.35 22.20
N VAL A 150 0.22 2.80 21.03
CA VAL A 150 -1.16 3.24 20.81
C VAL A 150 -2.00 2.00 20.53
N MET A 151 -2.97 1.71 21.39
CA MET A 151 -3.79 0.50 21.29
C MET A 151 -5.27 0.87 21.29
N VAL A 152 -6.07 0.09 20.59
CA VAL A 152 -7.54 0.23 20.53
C VAL A 152 -8.15 -1.11 20.94
N ASP A 153 -9.10 -1.07 21.87
CA ASP A 153 -9.81 -2.26 22.33
C ASP A 153 -10.99 -2.64 21.40
N PRO A 154 -11.62 -3.81 21.58
CA PRO A 154 -12.78 -4.21 20.77
C PRO A 154 -14.01 -3.30 20.92
N ALA A 155 -14.09 -2.50 21.97
CA ALA A 155 -15.15 -1.51 22.16
C ALA A 155 -14.86 -0.18 21.42
N GLY A 156 -13.74 -0.11 20.67
CA GLY A 156 -13.37 1.08 19.91
C GLY A 156 -12.84 2.22 20.79
N ARG A 157 -12.24 1.91 21.94
CA ARG A 157 -11.61 2.89 22.84
C ARG A 157 -10.10 2.80 22.72
N PHE A 158 -9.42 3.94 22.76
CA PHE A 158 -7.99 3.93 23.00
C PHE A 158 -7.72 3.41 24.41
N PHE A 159 -6.61 2.70 24.58
CA PHE A 159 -6.11 2.36 25.91
C PHE A 159 -4.59 2.39 25.99
N GLU A 160 -4.11 2.70 27.18
CA GLU A 160 -2.67 2.79 27.49
C GLU A 160 -2.35 2.07 28.81
N ASN A 161 -1.05 1.95 29.10
CA ASN A 161 -0.54 1.25 30.27
C ASN A 161 0.65 1.96 30.95
N SER A 162 0.80 3.28 30.75
CA SER A 162 1.92 4.07 31.31
C SER A 162 2.04 3.95 32.84
N GLU A 163 0.91 3.91 33.54
CA GLU A 163 0.83 3.74 35.00
C GLU A 163 0.85 2.26 35.46
N GLY A 164 1.09 1.30 34.56
CA GLY A 164 1.11 -0.13 34.90
C GLY A 164 -0.28 -0.77 35.07
N THR A 165 -1.34 -0.05 34.71
CA THR A 165 -2.73 -0.52 34.62
C THR A 165 -3.34 -0.04 33.30
N HIS A 166 -4.41 -0.69 32.83
CA HIS A 166 -5.11 -0.22 31.64
C HIS A 166 -6.01 0.98 31.95
N ARG A 167 -5.78 2.09 31.24
CA ARG A 167 -6.68 3.24 31.20
C ARG A 167 -7.30 3.36 29.81
N TYR A 168 -8.58 3.71 29.76
CA TYR A 168 -9.37 3.74 28.53
C TYR A 168 -9.88 5.14 28.25
N SER A 169 -9.89 5.54 26.98
CA SER A 169 -10.57 6.75 26.52
C SER A 169 -12.08 6.54 26.41
N LEU A 170 -12.81 7.62 26.14
CA LEU A 170 -14.14 7.52 25.53
C LEU A 170 -14.10 6.79 24.17
N PRO A 171 -15.20 6.16 23.73
CA PRO A 171 -15.25 5.47 22.44
C PRO A 171 -14.98 6.40 21.26
N ILE A 172 -14.12 5.97 20.35
CA ILE A 172 -13.69 6.73 19.17
C ILE A 172 -14.89 7.10 18.28
N LEU A 173 -15.89 6.22 18.18
CA LEU A 173 -17.09 6.46 17.37
C LEU A 173 -18.06 7.47 18.01
N GLU A 174 -17.93 7.75 19.30
CA GLU A 174 -18.76 8.73 20.01
C GLU A 174 -18.14 10.13 19.96
N VAL A 175 -16.84 10.24 20.23
CA VAL A 175 -16.17 11.55 20.39
C VAL A 175 -15.15 11.87 19.29
N GLY A 176 -14.88 10.94 18.38
CA GLY A 176 -13.85 11.07 17.36
C GLY A 176 -12.44 10.76 17.88
N ALA A 177 -11.55 10.32 16.97
CA ALA A 177 -10.22 9.85 17.32
C ALA A 177 -9.35 10.93 18.00
N HIS A 178 -9.48 12.19 17.58
CA HIS A 178 -8.70 13.28 18.14
C HIS A 178 -9.00 13.51 19.63
N ILE A 179 -10.29 13.61 20.00
CA ILE A 179 -10.71 13.83 21.38
C ILE A 179 -10.40 12.60 22.25
N ALA A 180 -10.64 11.40 21.71
CA ALA A 180 -10.34 10.16 22.41
C ALA A 180 -8.83 10.02 22.70
N MET A 181 -7.98 10.36 21.73
CA MET A 181 -6.52 10.25 21.87
C MET A 181 -5.94 11.28 22.86
N GLN A 182 -6.51 12.48 22.96
CA GLN A 182 -6.11 13.50 23.94
C GLN A 182 -6.31 13.07 25.40
N GLN A 183 -7.11 12.04 25.66
CA GLN A 183 -7.33 11.50 27.00
C GLN A 183 -6.20 10.56 27.45
N MET A 184 -5.27 10.22 26.55
CA MET A 184 -4.23 9.20 26.75
C MET A 184 -2.84 9.85 26.84
N CYS A 185 -1.95 9.25 27.64
CA CYS A 185 -0.59 9.74 27.87
C CYS A 185 0.48 8.95 27.09
N TYR A 186 0.35 8.90 25.76
CA TYR A 186 1.32 8.20 24.91
C TYR A 186 2.68 8.90 24.83
N ASP A 187 3.76 8.12 24.83
CA ASP A 187 5.13 8.59 24.69
C ASP A 187 5.69 8.22 23.30
N GLU A 188 5.66 9.20 22.39
CA GLU A 188 6.17 9.05 21.02
C GLU A 188 7.66 8.73 20.97
N ARG A 189 8.46 9.32 21.87
CA ARG A 189 9.92 9.09 21.90
C ARG A 189 10.22 7.65 22.27
N LYS A 190 9.54 7.09 23.27
CA LYS A 190 9.68 5.67 23.59
C LYS A 190 9.29 4.75 22.44
N PHE A 191 8.28 5.13 21.64
CA PHE A 191 7.92 4.39 20.44
C PHE A 191 9.05 4.40 19.39
N GLU A 192 9.71 5.54 19.19
CA GLU A 192 10.85 5.66 18.29
C GLU A 192 12.08 4.89 18.81
N ASP A 193 12.45 5.09 20.08
CA ASP A 193 13.64 4.50 20.71
C ASP A 193 13.63 2.97 20.68
N ARG A 194 12.45 2.34 20.79
CA ARG A 194 12.28 0.88 20.67
C ARG A 194 12.18 0.38 19.22
N GLY A 195 12.48 1.25 18.25
CA GLY A 195 12.46 0.97 16.82
C GLY A 195 11.04 0.75 16.27
N GLY A 196 10.07 1.53 16.73
CA GLY A 196 8.69 1.50 16.23
C GLY A 196 8.57 1.96 14.77
N LEU A 197 9.40 2.93 14.38
CA LEU A 197 9.64 3.29 12.98
C LEU A 197 10.53 2.22 12.33
N TRP A 198 9.98 1.55 11.32
CA TRP A 198 10.64 0.46 10.60
C TRP A 198 10.19 0.50 9.13
N GLY A 199 10.91 -0.19 8.24
CA GLY A 199 10.61 -0.28 6.80
C GLY A 199 9.30 -1.01 6.50
N TRP A 200 8.18 -0.45 6.97
CA TRP A 200 6.86 -1.05 6.94
C TRP A 200 6.26 -1.10 5.53
N LYS A 201 6.70 -0.27 4.56
CA LYS A 201 5.83 0.09 3.41
C LYS A 201 6.42 0.37 2.01
N GLU A 202 7.74 0.37 1.75
CA GLU A 202 8.20 0.83 0.42
C GLU A 202 7.96 -0.18 -0.72
N GLU A 203 8.30 -1.46 -0.56
CA GLU A 203 8.23 -2.45 -1.67
C GLU A 203 6.83 -2.95 -2.03
N VAL A 204 5.85 -2.87 -1.12
CA VAL A 204 4.49 -3.43 -1.35
C VAL A 204 3.58 -2.44 -2.07
N ASP A 205 3.76 -1.14 -1.82
CA ASP A 205 2.98 -0.10 -2.48
C ASP A 205 3.25 -0.04 -3.98
N GLU A 206 4.50 -0.23 -4.40
CA GLU A 206 4.87 -0.30 -5.82
C GLU A 206 4.23 -1.51 -6.51
N LYS A 207 4.39 -2.71 -5.93
CA LYS A 207 3.79 -3.93 -6.49
C LYS A 207 2.27 -3.81 -6.62
N ARG A 208 1.60 -3.18 -5.64
CA ARG A 208 0.17 -2.89 -5.71
C ARG A 208 -0.16 -1.95 -6.87
N ILE A 209 0.55 -0.82 -6.99
CA ILE A 209 0.31 0.16 -8.06
C ILE A 209 0.52 -0.50 -9.44
N VAL A 210 1.61 -1.24 -9.61
CA VAL A 210 1.90 -1.95 -10.87
C VAL A 210 0.82 -3.00 -11.18
N ALA A 211 0.34 -3.73 -10.17
CA ALA A 211 -0.75 -4.69 -10.35
C ALA A 211 -2.07 -4.01 -10.73
N GLU A 212 -2.45 -2.93 -10.05
CA GLU A 212 -3.65 -2.14 -10.37
C GLU A 212 -3.56 -1.54 -11.79
N LEU A 213 -2.42 -0.99 -12.17
CA LEU A 213 -2.20 -0.47 -13.53
C LEU A 213 -2.30 -1.60 -14.58
N ALA A 214 -1.76 -2.78 -14.29
CA ALA A 214 -1.84 -3.92 -15.20
C ALA A 214 -3.28 -4.47 -15.35
N GLU A 215 -4.03 -4.55 -14.25
CA GLU A 215 -5.38 -5.11 -14.22
C GLU A 215 -6.41 -4.14 -14.82
N GLN A 216 -6.45 -2.90 -14.32
CA GLN A 216 -7.50 -1.92 -14.62
C GLN A 216 -6.99 -0.64 -15.28
N GLY A 217 -5.68 -0.49 -15.52
CA GLY A 217 -5.10 0.68 -16.20
C GLY A 217 -5.00 1.93 -15.32
N VAL A 218 -5.47 1.89 -14.07
CA VAL A 218 -5.53 3.04 -13.17
C VAL A 218 -5.21 2.66 -11.73
N SER A 219 -4.52 3.54 -11.00
CA SER A 219 -4.29 3.44 -9.57
C SER A 219 -4.59 4.77 -8.89
N MET A 220 -5.44 4.74 -7.86
CA MET A 220 -5.79 5.90 -7.04
C MET A 220 -5.04 5.86 -5.71
N LEU A 221 -4.47 7.00 -5.33
CA LEU A 221 -3.66 7.18 -4.14
C LEU A 221 -4.27 8.28 -3.26
N PRO A 222 -5.33 7.98 -2.49
CA PRO A 222 -6.03 8.98 -1.70
C PRO A 222 -5.15 9.50 -0.56
N ARG A 223 -5.21 10.81 -0.28
CA ARG A 223 -4.53 11.47 0.85
C ARG A 223 -3.06 11.08 1.01
N THR A 224 -2.32 11.02 -0.09
CA THR A 224 -0.91 10.66 -0.10
C THR A 224 -0.07 11.92 0.10
N PRO A 225 0.85 11.97 1.10
CA PRO A 225 1.79 13.09 1.20
C PRO A 225 2.64 13.23 -0.06
N TYR A 226 2.91 14.46 -0.48
CA TYR A 226 3.59 14.75 -1.75
C TYR A 226 4.94 14.03 -1.91
N GLU A 227 5.79 14.03 -0.87
CA GLU A 227 7.08 13.32 -0.89
C GLU A 227 6.93 11.82 -1.13
N ARG A 228 5.91 11.20 -0.51
CA ARG A 228 5.62 9.78 -0.71
C ARG A 228 5.08 9.50 -2.11
N PHE A 229 4.30 10.42 -2.67
CA PHE A 229 3.88 10.33 -4.07
C PHE A 229 5.08 10.45 -5.02
N ARG A 230 6.01 11.38 -4.77
CA ARG A 230 7.24 11.52 -5.56
C ARG A 230 8.08 10.23 -5.53
N GLY A 231 8.28 9.63 -4.36
CA GLY A 231 8.96 8.33 -4.26
C GLY A 231 8.29 7.23 -5.09
N LYS A 232 6.95 7.21 -5.18
CA LYS A 232 6.20 6.26 -6.03
C LYS A 232 6.35 6.56 -7.52
N VAL A 233 6.38 7.83 -7.91
CA VAL A 233 6.63 8.21 -9.32
C VAL A 233 8.03 7.76 -9.73
N ASP A 234 9.03 7.98 -8.87
CA ASP A 234 10.42 7.65 -9.15
C ASP A 234 10.64 6.12 -9.16
N SER A 235 9.85 5.33 -8.42
CA SER A 235 9.92 3.86 -8.47
C SER A 235 9.25 3.25 -9.70
N LEU A 236 8.30 3.94 -10.34
CA LEU A 236 7.60 3.43 -11.53
C LEU A 236 8.39 3.56 -12.83
N GLY A 237 9.39 4.43 -12.87
CA GLY A 237 10.19 4.67 -14.06
C GLY A 237 10.82 6.06 -14.09
N THR A 238 11.39 6.42 -15.23
CA THR A 238 12.06 7.72 -15.37
C THR A 238 11.04 8.79 -15.73
N THR A 239 10.96 9.87 -14.93
CA THR A 239 10.14 11.03 -15.30
C THR A 239 10.80 11.76 -16.48
N ILE A 240 10.14 11.77 -17.65
CA ILE A 240 10.62 12.45 -18.86
C ILE A 240 10.08 13.87 -19.00
N LEU A 241 8.96 14.18 -18.34
CA LEU A 241 8.42 15.54 -18.29
C LEU A 241 7.62 15.75 -17.00
N ARG A 242 7.77 16.92 -16.41
CA ARG A 242 6.97 17.40 -15.28
C ARG A 242 6.28 18.71 -15.69
N THR A 243 4.99 18.84 -15.41
CA THR A 243 4.23 20.04 -15.79
C THR A 243 3.30 20.45 -14.67
N GLU A 244 3.32 21.74 -14.33
CA GLU A 244 2.30 22.34 -13.47
C GLU A 244 1.04 22.63 -14.28
N VAL A 245 -0.05 21.95 -13.94
CA VAL A 245 -1.36 22.13 -14.57
C VAL A 245 -2.19 23.06 -13.69
N ARG A 246 -2.02 24.37 -13.94
CA ARG A 246 -2.78 25.44 -13.31
C ARG A 246 -3.74 26.07 -14.32
N VAL A 247 -4.95 26.39 -13.88
CA VAL A 247 -5.92 27.09 -14.74
C VAL A 247 -5.42 28.49 -15.04
N ARG A 248 -5.42 28.82 -16.33
CA ARG A 248 -5.10 30.15 -16.84
C ARG A 248 -6.24 30.55 -17.76
N PRO A 249 -7.13 31.47 -17.35
CA PRO A 249 -8.35 31.80 -18.11
C PRO A 249 -8.10 32.13 -19.58
N GLU A 250 -6.99 32.81 -19.88
CA GLU A 250 -6.63 33.23 -21.24
C GLU A 250 -5.78 32.20 -22.01
N SER A 251 -5.49 31.04 -21.43
CA SER A 251 -4.62 30.07 -22.08
C SER A 251 -5.28 29.42 -23.30
N LYS A 252 -4.55 29.44 -24.42
CA LYS A 252 -4.90 28.69 -25.63
C LYS A 252 -4.61 27.19 -25.49
N ALA A 253 -3.74 26.79 -24.57
CA ALA A 253 -3.42 25.39 -24.33
C ALA A 253 -4.55 24.70 -23.55
N MET A 254 -5.15 23.67 -24.15
CA MET A 254 -6.34 22.99 -23.63
C MET A 254 -6.17 22.48 -22.19
N VAL A 255 -4.98 21.95 -21.86
CA VAL A 255 -4.65 21.39 -20.54
C VAL A 255 -4.77 22.43 -19.41
N THR A 256 -4.48 23.71 -19.70
CA THR A 256 -4.53 24.83 -18.74
C THR A 256 -5.76 25.72 -18.90
N SER A 257 -6.65 25.40 -19.85
CA SER A 257 -7.89 26.13 -20.10
C SER A 257 -8.99 25.71 -19.12
N PRO A 258 -9.93 26.58 -18.74
CA PRO A 258 -11.08 26.19 -17.91
C PRO A 258 -12.09 25.27 -18.64
N ARG A 259 -12.02 25.20 -19.98
CA ARG A 259 -12.91 24.36 -20.81
C ARG A 259 -12.78 22.87 -20.47
N SER A 260 -13.77 22.08 -20.89
CA SER A 260 -13.65 20.62 -20.87
C SER A 260 -12.51 20.17 -21.80
N LEU A 261 -11.95 19.01 -21.49
CA LEU A 261 -10.95 18.35 -22.31
C LEU A 261 -11.45 16.94 -22.59
N ASP A 262 -11.60 16.61 -23.87
CA ASP A 262 -12.08 15.29 -24.27
C ASP A 262 -11.05 14.20 -24.00
N LEU A 263 -11.52 12.95 -24.13
CA LEU A 263 -10.73 11.76 -23.92
C LEU A 263 -9.57 11.67 -24.92
N HIS A 264 -8.36 11.49 -24.40
CA HIS A 264 -7.13 11.34 -25.15
C HIS A 264 -6.08 10.57 -24.35
N THR A 265 -5.00 10.17 -25.02
CA THR A 265 -3.73 9.80 -24.39
C THR A 265 -2.77 10.97 -24.50
N ASP A 266 -1.86 11.10 -23.53
CA ASP A 266 -0.73 12.02 -23.63
C ASP A 266 0.33 11.44 -24.61
N HIS A 267 1.45 12.15 -24.75
CA HIS A 267 2.56 11.82 -25.65
C HIS A 267 2.97 10.34 -25.62
N HIS A 268 3.23 9.76 -26.81
CA HIS A 268 3.48 8.32 -26.94
C HIS A 268 4.62 7.82 -26.02
N ALA A 269 5.69 8.60 -25.86
CA ALA A 269 6.85 8.20 -25.05
C ALA A 269 6.55 7.95 -23.56
N ALA A 270 5.46 8.51 -23.02
CA ALA A 270 5.06 8.30 -21.64
C ALA A 270 4.25 7.01 -21.51
N ARG A 271 4.72 6.07 -20.70
CA ARG A 271 3.99 4.85 -20.34
C ARG A 271 2.95 5.12 -19.26
N TYR A 272 3.31 5.86 -18.23
CA TYR A 272 2.38 6.27 -17.17
C TYR A 272 2.24 7.77 -17.12
N ILE A 273 1.00 8.24 -16.89
CA ILE A 273 0.75 9.62 -16.47
C ILE A 273 0.34 9.60 -15.01
N ALA A 274 1.02 10.41 -14.19
CA ALA A 274 0.67 10.60 -12.79
C ALA A 274 0.28 12.05 -12.52
N TRP A 275 -0.81 12.26 -11.78
CA TRP A 275 -1.25 13.55 -11.30
C TRP A 275 -1.27 13.59 -9.78
N TYR A 276 -0.75 14.67 -9.20
CA TYR A 276 -0.94 15.02 -7.79
C TYR A 276 -1.83 16.25 -7.66
N CYS A 277 -2.84 16.19 -6.80
CA CYS A 277 -3.74 17.30 -6.56
C CYS A 277 -3.28 18.18 -5.40
N HIS A 278 -2.80 19.39 -5.70
CA HIS A 278 -2.50 20.39 -4.68
C HIS A 278 -3.74 21.21 -4.33
N ARG A 279 -4.53 21.60 -5.33
CA ARG A 279 -5.81 22.33 -5.16
C ARG A 279 -6.82 21.88 -6.21
N GLN A 280 -8.09 21.88 -5.83
CA GLN A 280 -9.21 21.45 -6.67
C GLN A 280 -10.34 22.46 -6.61
N SER A 281 -10.96 22.72 -7.76
CA SER A 281 -12.10 23.63 -7.85
C SER A 281 -13.33 23.08 -7.14
N GLU A 282 -14.15 23.97 -6.57
CA GLU A 282 -15.37 23.57 -5.86
C GLU A 282 -16.36 22.88 -6.79
N GLN A 283 -16.52 23.41 -8.00
CA GLN A 283 -17.40 22.89 -9.04
C GLN A 283 -16.61 22.43 -10.26
N GLY A 284 -17.10 21.37 -10.92
CA GLY A 284 -16.46 20.81 -12.10
C GLY A 284 -15.06 20.23 -11.84
N GLY A 285 -14.27 20.10 -12.91
CA GLY A 285 -12.88 19.66 -12.85
C GLY A 285 -12.69 18.15 -12.61
N GLU A 286 -13.78 17.36 -12.65
CA GLU A 286 -13.75 15.91 -12.57
C GLU A 286 -12.89 15.36 -13.71
N SER A 287 -11.96 14.48 -13.35
CA SER A 287 -11.17 13.70 -14.31
C SER A 287 -12.07 12.63 -14.90
N LEU A 288 -11.99 12.47 -16.22
CA LEU A 288 -12.70 11.44 -16.98
C LEU A 288 -11.68 10.38 -17.36
N LEU A 289 -11.98 9.11 -17.16
CA LEU A 289 -11.14 7.99 -17.60
C LEU A 289 -11.98 6.97 -18.36
N LEU A 290 -11.39 6.37 -19.38
CA LEU A 290 -12.02 5.32 -20.18
C LEU A 290 -10.96 4.34 -20.69
N ASP A 291 -11.19 3.05 -20.52
CA ASP A 291 -10.31 2.00 -21.04
C ASP A 291 -10.52 1.82 -22.54
N ALA A 292 -9.53 2.23 -23.37
CA ALA A 292 -9.60 2.16 -24.83
C ALA A 292 -9.96 0.77 -25.32
N ARG A 293 -9.49 -0.27 -24.61
CA ARG A 293 -9.69 -1.65 -24.99
C ARG A 293 -11.15 -2.03 -24.98
N THR A 294 -11.91 -1.55 -23.99
CA THR A 294 -13.35 -1.80 -23.90
C THR A 294 -14.09 -1.25 -25.10
N ALA A 295 -13.73 -0.07 -25.60
CA ALA A 295 -14.31 0.50 -26.81
C ALA A 295 -13.83 -0.24 -28.08
N PHE A 296 -12.53 -0.58 -28.13
CA PHE A 296 -11.95 -1.32 -29.25
C PHE A 296 -12.55 -2.71 -29.44
N ASP A 297 -12.82 -3.44 -28.35
CA ASP A 297 -13.36 -4.80 -28.38
C ASP A 297 -14.83 -4.85 -28.87
N GLN A 298 -15.55 -3.71 -28.86
CA GLN A 298 -16.90 -3.59 -29.41
C GLN A 298 -16.92 -3.43 -30.95
N LEU A 299 -15.76 -3.17 -31.56
CA LEU A 299 -15.68 -2.92 -32.99
C LEU A 299 -15.73 -4.20 -33.83
N ALA A 300 -16.32 -4.10 -35.02
CA ALA A 300 -16.24 -5.12 -36.05
C ALA A 300 -14.75 -5.43 -36.37
N PRO A 301 -14.39 -6.69 -36.69
CA PRO A 301 -13.01 -7.06 -37.01
C PRO A 301 -12.36 -6.18 -38.08
N GLU A 302 -13.08 -5.87 -39.15
CA GLU A 302 -12.62 -4.97 -40.22
C GLU A 302 -12.26 -3.56 -39.74
N HIS A 303 -13.02 -3.01 -38.80
CA HIS A 303 -12.70 -1.72 -38.20
C HIS A 303 -11.47 -1.82 -37.31
N ARG A 304 -11.34 -2.88 -36.50
CA ARG A 304 -10.14 -3.11 -35.68
C ARG A 304 -8.89 -3.20 -36.51
N ASP A 305 -8.93 -3.99 -37.59
CA ASP A 305 -7.81 -4.15 -38.52
C ASP A 305 -7.44 -2.81 -39.18
N ARG A 306 -8.45 -2.02 -39.57
CA ARG A 306 -8.21 -0.68 -40.12
C ARG A 306 -7.52 0.25 -39.12
N LEU A 307 -7.89 0.22 -37.83
CA LEU A 307 -7.25 1.08 -36.81
C LEU A 307 -5.75 0.80 -36.64
N PHE A 308 -5.27 -0.42 -36.87
CA PHE A 308 -3.82 -0.73 -36.85
C PHE A 308 -3.02 -0.08 -37.99
N THR A 309 -3.71 0.41 -39.02
CA THR A 309 -3.08 1.05 -40.19
C THR A 309 -3.20 2.57 -40.17
N LEU A 310 -3.89 3.13 -39.17
CA LEU A 310 -4.00 4.56 -38.98
C LEU A 310 -2.83 5.09 -38.15
N GLU A 311 -2.36 6.27 -38.52
CA GLU A 311 -1.38 7.03 -37.75
C GLU A 311 -1.95 8.39 -37.39
N LEU A 312 -1.64 8.89 -36.20
CA LEU A 312 -2.00 10.24 -35.77
C LEU A 312 -0.75 11.11 -35.81
N HIS A 313 -0.92 12.41 -36.04
CA HIS A 313 0.17 13.37 -35.89
C HIS A 313 0.69 13.35 -34.45
N GLU A 314 2.01 13.42 -34.27
CA GLU A 314 2.63 13.57 -32.95
C GLU A 314 3.26 14.97 -32.86
N HIS A 315 3.08 15.62 -31.70
CA HIS A 315 3.71 16.91 -31.47
C HIS A 315 5.18 16.70 -31.10
N LYS A 316 6.08 17.54 -31.66
CA LYS A 316 7.49 17.56 -31.28
C LYS A 316 7.68 18.18 -29.89
N VAL A 317 7.62 17.36 -28.85
CA VAL A 317 7.93 17.74 -27.46
C VAL A 317 9.43 17.55 -27.18
N PHE A 318 10.02 16.49 -27.74
CA PHE A 318 11.42 16.11 -27.68
C PHE A 318 12.05 16.14 -29.09
N PRO A 319 13.39 16.32 -29.20
CA PRO A 319 14.07 16.43 -30.49
C PRO A 319 13.84 15.24 -31.43
N GLU A 320 13.82 14.04 -30.86
CA GLU A 320 13.72 12.76 -31.59
C GLU A 320 12.28 12.31 -31.86
N ASP A 321 11.28 13.14 -31.52
CA ASP A 321 9.88 12.75 -31.72
C ASP A 321 9.56 12.56 -33.21
N PRO A 322 8.84 11.48 -33.55
CA PRO A 322 8.39 11.24 -34.91
C PRO A 322 7.32 12.26 -35.32
N GLY A 323 7.07 12.38 -36.63
CA GLY A 323 6.00 13.24 -37.13
C GLY A 323 4.59 12.64 -36.97
N SER A 324 4.53 11.32 -36.81
CA SER A 324 3.31 10.55 -36.62
C SER A 324 3.56 9.36 -35.69
N TRP A 325 2.50 8.83 -35.10
CA TRP A 325 2.54 7.62 -34.28
C TRP A 325 1.34 6.71 -34.60
N PRO A 326 1.49 5.38 -34.61
CA PRO A 326 0.38 4.46 -34.85
C PRO A 326 -0.73 4.65 -33.83
N PHE A 327 -1.97 4.65 -34.30
CA PHE A 327 -3.15 4.73 -33.44
C PHE A 327 -3.21 3.51 -32.51
N VAL A 328 -3.18 2.31 -33.09
CA VAL A 328 -3.21 1.05 -32.34
C VAL A 328 -2.02 0.20 -32.76
N MET A 329 -1.33 -0.40 -31.80
CA MET A 329 -0.22 -1.32 -32.07
C MET A 329 -0.10 -2.39 -30.99
N TYR A 330 0.64 -3.45 -31.29
CA TYR A 330 1.12 -4.39 -30.27
C TYR A 330 2.50 -3.97 -29.79
N ASP A 331 2.67 -3.90 -28.48
CA ASP A 331 3.96 -3.76 -27.81
C ASP A 331 4.11 -4.89 -26.80
N GLN A 332 5.12 -5.75 -27.01
CA GLN A 332 5.35 -6.96 -26.20
C GLN A 332 4.09 -7.83 -26.00
N GLY A 333 3.28 -7.98 -27.05
CA GLY A 333 2.05 -8.79 -27.03
C GLY A 333 0.86 -8.11 -26.32
N LYS A 334 0.97 -6.83 -25.93
CA LYS A 334 -0.12 -6.04 -25.36
C LYS A 334 -0.58 -4.98 -26.35
N LEU A 335 -1.89 -4.76 -26.40
CA LEU A 335 -2.46 -3.64 -27.15
C LEU A 335 -2.04 -2.32 -26.52
N ARG A 336 -1.61 -1.40 -27.37
CA ARG A 336 -1.26 -0.03 -27.03
C ARG A 336 -2.05 0.93 -27.93
N PHE A 337 -2.55 1.99 -27.32
CA PHE A 337 -3.34 3.02 -27.96
C PHE A 337 -2.62 4.37 -27.86
N TYR A 338 -2.68 5.14 -28.95
CA TYR A 338 -2.32 6.54 -29.01
C TYR A 338 -3.45 7.28 -29.70
N PHE A 339 -4.21 8.07 -28.93
CA PHE A 339 -5.44 8.69 -29.42
C PHE A 339 -5.58 10.13 -28.93
N SER A 340 -5.81 11.03 -29.86
CA SER A 340 -6.24 12.41 -29.62
C SER A 340 -7.01 12.86 -30.85
N PHE A 341 -8.30 13.18 -30.73
CA PHE A 341 -9.12 13.48 -31.92
C PHE A 341 -8.60 14.70 -32.73
N TRP A 342 -7.90 15.64 -32.07
CA TRP A 342 -7.28 16.79 -32.72
C TRP A 342 -5.97 16.47 -33.45
N LEU A 343 -5.39 15.29 -33.22
CA LEU A 343 -4.18 14.80 -33.89
C LEU A 343 -4.49 13.87 -35.05
N THR A 344 -5.74 13.49 -35.26
CA THR A 344 -6.17 12.71 -36.41
C THR A 344 -5.89 13.47 -37.72
N ASN A 345 -5.24 12.79 -38.66
CA ASN A 345 -4.97 13.34 -39.99
C ASN A 345 -6.30 13.78 -40.64
N PRO A 346 -6.34 14.93 -41.33
CA PRO A 346 -7.57 15.40 -41.96
C PRO A 346 -8.23 14.38 -42.90
N SER A 347 -7.44 13.56 -43.61
CA SER A 347 -7.94 12.51 -44.51
C SER A 347 -8.62 11.34 -43.79
N ASP A 348 -8.30 11.11 -42.53
CA ASP A 348 -8.75 9.94 -41.77
C ASP A 348 -9.96 10.26 -40.88
N ARG A 349 -10.40 11.53 -40.83
CA ARG A 349 -11.54 11.97 -39.98
C ARG A 349 -12.87 11.36 -40.39
N ASP A 350 -13.03 11.10 -41.69
CA ASP A 350 -14.22 10.47 -42.26
C ASP A 350 -14.03 8.95 -42.46
N ASP A 351 -12.93 8.37 -41.96
CA ASP A 351 -12.70 6.93 -42.01
C ASP A 351 -13.75 6.19 -41.18
N PRO A 352 -14.48 5.20 -41.76
CA PRO A 352 -15.53 4.48 -41.05
C PRO A 352 -15.07 3.80 -39.76
N ALA A 353 -13.83 3.29 -39.72
CA ALA A 353 -13.29 2.64 -38.53
C ALA A 353 -12.99 3.68 -37.43
N PHE A 354 -12.49 4.86 -37.81
CA PHE A 354 -12.27 5.96 -36.88
C PHE A 354 -13.59 6.45 -36.26
N GLN A 355 -14.62 6.68 -37.09
CA GLN A 355 -15.95 7.09 -36.63
C GLN A 355 -16.60 6.02 -35.74
N ALA A 356 -16.46 4.74 -36.11
CA ALA A 356 -16.96 3.63 -35.29
C ALA A 356 -16.27 3.58 -33.92
N PHE A 357 -14.96 3.84 -33.84
CA PHE A 357 -14.26 3.92 -32.56
C PHE A 357 -14.72 5.12 -31.73
N GLN A 358 -14.90 6.30 -32.33
CA GLN A 358 -15.44 7.46 -31.62
C GLN A 358 -16.85 7.20 -31.06
N GLN A 359 -17.69 6.50 -31.82
CA GLN A 359 -19.02 6.10 -31.36
C GLN A 359 -18.91 5.09 -30.20
N ALA A 360 -18.06 4.08 -30.32
CA ALA A 360 -17.81 3.12 -29.24
C ALA A 360 -17.29 3.79 -27.96
N LEU A 361 -16.45 4.82 -28.08
CA LEU A 361 -16.01 5.64 -26.93
C LEU A 361 -17.19 6.41 -26.29
N ALA A 362 -18.12 6.92 -27.10
CA ALA A 362 -19.28 7.64 -26.60
C ALA A 362 -20.27 6.70 -25.86
N ASP A 363 -20.41 5.48 -26.35
CA ASP A 363 -21.31 4.46 -25.80
C ASP A 363 -20.72 3.72 -24.58
N THR A 364 -19.40 3.76 -24.42
CA THR A 364 -18.70 3.11 -23.30
C THR A 364 -18.79 3.96 -22.02
N PRO A 365 -19.24 3.38 -20.88
CA PRO A 365 -19.27 4.09 -19.61
C PRO A 365 -17.89 4.61 -19.19
N ARG A 366 -17.84 5.88 -18.79
CA ARG A 366 -16.62 6.53 -18.30
C ARG A 366 -16.57 6.54 -16.79
N ILE A 367 -15.36 6.43 -16.25
CA ILE A 367 -15.09 6.65 -14.83
C ILE A 367 -14.94 8.15 -14.62
N GLU A 368 -15.67 8.70 -13.65
CA GLU A 368 -15.57 10.11 -13.27
C GLU A 368 -15.04 10.24 -11.85
N LEU A 369 -13.98 11.04 -11.67
CA LEU A 369 -13.25 11.14 -10.40
C LEU A 369 -12.90 12.59 -10.09
N LYS A 370 -13.28 13.06 -8.90
CA LYS A 370 -12.85 14.36 -8.37
C LYS A 370 -11.72 14.17 -7.36
N LEU A 371 -10.50 14.53 -7.78
CA LEU A 371 -9.33 14.49 -6.89
C LEU A 371 -9.44 15.58 -5.83
N ARG A 372 -9.29 15.23 -4.56
CA ARG A 372 -9.19 16.20 -3.46
C ARG A 372 -7.73 16.61 -3.26
N PRO A 373 -7.45 17.75 -2.60
CA PRO A 373 -6.10 18.08 -2.19
C PRO A 373 -5.44 16.91 -1.43
N GLY A 374 -4.25 16.49 -1.88
CA GLY A 374 -3.52 15.33 -1.37
C GLY A 374 -3.85 14.00 -2.05
N ASP A 375 -4.86 13.94 -2.92
CA ASP A 375 -5.09 12.75 -3.74
C ASP A 375 -4.13 12.74 -4.94
N ALA A 376 -3.72 11.55 -5.35
CA ALA A 376 -2.99 11.35 -6.60
C ALA A 376 -3.60 10.23 -7.44
N LEU A 377 -3.42 10.34 -8.76
CA LEU A 377 -3.95 9.41 -9.75
C LEU A 377 -2.83 9.02 -10.70
N ILE A 378 -2.68 7.73 -10.96
CA ILE A 378 -1.73 7.20 -11.94
C ILE A 378 -2.52 6.38 -12.95
N ILE A 379 -2.25 6.57 -14.23
CA ILE A 379 -2.85 5.79 -15.32
C ILE A 379 -1.79 5.19 -16.22
N ASP A 380 -2.12 4.06 -16.83
CA ASP A 380 -1.43 3.52 -17.99
C ASP A 380 -1.84 4.32 -19.23
N ASN A 381 -0.95 5.21 -19.68
CA ASN A 381 -1.18 6.09 -20.83
C ASN A 381 -1.29 5.32 -22.15
N HIS A 382 -0.82 4.07 -22.20
CA HIS A 382 -0.89 3.22 -23.39
C HIS A 382 -2.22 2.48 -23.50
N ARG A 383 -3.11 2.61 -22.50
CA ARG A 383 -4.42 1.93 -22.43
C ARG A 383 -5.56 2.88 -22.10
N MET A 384 -5.36 3.75 -21.10
CA MET A 384 -6.42 4.59 -20.57
C MET A 384 -6.46 5.93 -21.29
N LEU A 385 -7.60 6.22 -21.91
CA LEU A 385 -7.90 7.59 -22.32
C LEU A 385 -8.32 8.37 -21.08
N HIS A 386 -7.94 9.63 -21.06
CA HIS A 386 -8.28 10.54 -19.98
C HIS A 386 -8.73 11.90 -20.51
N GLY A 387 -9.51 12.60 -19.71
CA GLY A 387 -10.06 13.91 -20.03
C GLY A 387 -10.52 14.61 -18.76
N ARG A 388 -11.28 15.69 -18.92
CA ARG A 388 -11.77 16.48 -17.79
C ARG A 388 -13.06 17.22 -18.12
N LYS A 389 -14.00 17.26 -17.18
CA LYS A 389 -15.14 18.20 -17.24
C LYS A 389 -14.68 19.65 -17.15
N ALA A 390 -15.49 20.60 -17.61
CA ALA A 390 -15.19 22.03 -17.44
C ALA A 390 -14.90 22.35 -15.96
N ILE A 391 -13.99 23.28 -15.71
CA ILE A 391 -13.68 23.77 -14.36
C ILE A 391 -14.65 24.90 -14.02
N GLY A 392 -15.08 24.94 -12.76
CA GLY A 392 -15.95 25.99 -12.21
C GLY A 392 -15.35 27.39 -12.32
N ALA A 393 -16.20 28.40 -12.12
CA ALA A 393 -15.81 29.81 -12.25
C ALA A 393 -14.75 30.26 -11.22
N ASP A 394 -14.60 29.55 -10.12
CA ASP A 394 -13.56 29.76 -9.11
C ASP A 394 -12.16 29.52 -9.68
N GLY A 395 -12.03 28.60 -10.64
CA GLY A 395 -10.78 28.35 -11.35
C GLY A 395 -9.62 27.83 -10.48
N ASP A 396 -9.83 27.57 -9.19
CA ASP A 396 -8.77 27.19 -8.25
C ASP A 396 -8.43 25.70 -8.36
N ARG A 397 -7.73 25.37 -9.45
CA ARG A 397 -7.22 24.02 -9.68
C ARG A 397 -5.73 24.05 -9.99
N TYR A 398 -5.00 23.26 -9.21
CA TYR A 398 -3.57 23.05 -9.37
C TYR A 398 -3.27 21.57 -9.21
N LEU A 399 -3.00 20.93 -10.35
CA LEU A 399 -2.43 19.60 -10.39
C LEU A 399 -0.96 19.71 -10.82
N GLU A 400 -0.18 18.74 -10.40
CA GLU A 400 1.13 18.50 -10.98
C GLU A 400 1.12 17.18 -11.75
N ARG A 401 1.56 17.21 -13.01
CA ARG A 401 1.55 16.07 -13.92
C ARG A 401 2.98 15.58 -14.18
N PHE A 402 3.14 14.26 -14.19
CA PHE A 402 4.39 13.58 -14.49
C PHE A 402 4.17 12.60 -15.64
N TRP A 403 5.06 12.66 -16.63
CA TRP A 403 5.17 11.69 -17.70
C TRP A 403 6.30 10.72 -17.35
N ILE A 404 5.96 9.45 -17.20
CA ILE A 404 6.88 8.42 -16.70
C ILE A 404 7.09 7.41 -17.82
N LYS A 405 8.36 7.13 -18.13
CA LYS A 405 8.77 6.16 -19.15
C LYS A 405 9.24 4.85 -18.53
#